data_AF-A0A257ABP3-F1
#
_entry.id   AF-A0A257ABP3-F1
#
_cell.length_a   1.000
_cell.length_b   1.000
_cell.length_c   1.000
_cell.angle_alpha   90.00
_cell.angle_beta   90.00
_cell.angle_gamma   90.00
#
_symmetry.space_group_name_H-M   'P 1'
#
loop_
_entity.id
_entity.type
_entity.pdbx_description
1 polymer ?
#
loop_
_entity_poly.entity_id
_entity_poly.type
_entity_poly.pdbx_seq_one_letter_code
_entity_poly.pdbx_strand_id
1 'polypeptide(L)'
;MPLIIRREWIHKEYSKAPPDASPFYVLVPQSYLSEAYSVADGDKILAKILEVKKGEEEFEELKEKEIKLIFMSGAIYDYLFISREDWEKNFREYGLVEPNFVISLKLIEILYSTGERSKIYTKRDIEI
;
A
#
# COMPACT_ATOMS: atom_id res chain seq x y z
N MET A 1 -12.04 11.49 -1.03
CA MET A 1 -10.74 12.18 -0.85
C MET A 1 -9.89 11.22 -0.04
N PRO A 2 -8.68 10.90 -0.47
CA PRO A 2 -7.89 9.76 0.03
C PRO A 2 -7.20 9.95 1.39
N LEU A 3 -6.72 8.85 1.97
CA LEU A 3 -5.56 8.87 2.87
C LEU A 3 -4.28 8.90 2.01
N ILE A 4 -3.36 9.84 2.28
CA ILE A 4 -2.10 9.98 1.58
C ILE A 4 -0.98 9.55 2.52
N ILE A 5 -0.21 8.56 2.09
CA ILE A 5 1.03 8.11 2.72
C ILE A 5 2.16 8.82 2.00
N ARG A 6 2.99 9.60 2.69
CA ARG A 6 4.12 10.32 2.06
C ARG A 6 5.46 9.69 2.38
N ARG A 7 6.20 9.35 1.31
CA ARG A 7 7.62 8.95 1.36
C ARG A 7 7.90 7.86 2.38
N GLU A 8 6.99 6.90 2.47
CA GLU A 8 7.13 5.79 3.38
C GLU A 8 8.17 4.81 2.84
N TRP A 9 9.04 4.35 3.73
CA TRP A 9 10.01 3.33 3.37
C TRP A 9 9.30 2.01 3.09
N ILE A 10 9.66 1.37 1.99
CA ILE A 10 9.20 0.02 1.75
C ILE A 10 9.98 -0.93 2.65
N HIS A 11 9.23 -1.78 3.34
CA HIS A 11 9.76 -2.88 4.14
C HIS A 11 9.66 -4.20 3.38
N LYS A 12 10.40 -5.22 3.83
CA LYS A 12 10.40 -6.57 3.25
C LYS A 12 10.16 -7.60 4.34
N GLU A 13 9.13 -8.41 4.19
CA GLU A 13 8.84 -9.55 5.05
C GLU A 13 9.68 -10.75 4.59
N TYR A 14 10.43 -11.34 5.52
CA TYR A 14 11.35 -12.45 5.25
C TYR A 14 10.80 -13.82 5.64
N SER A 15 9.75 -13.85 6.47
CA SER A 15 9.17 -15.09 6.97
C SER A 15 8.05 -15.59 6.08
N LYS A 16 6.89 -14.93 6.09
CA LYS A 16 5.72 -15.33 5.31
C LYS A 16 4.82 -14.13 5.03
N ALA A 17 4.77 -13.71 3.77
CA ALA A 17 3.78 -12.74 3.30
C ALA A 17 2.38 -13.37 3.20
N PRO A 18 1.30 -12.56 3.27
CA PRO A 18 -0.05 -13.03 2.99
C PRO A 18 -0.20 -13.71 1.61
N PRO A 19 -1.23 -14.53 1.39
CA PRO A 19 -1.57 -15.04 0.07
C PRO A 19 -1.72 -13.90 -0.95
N ASP A 20 -1.28 -14.13 -2.18
CA ASP A 20 -1.33 -13.17 -3.29
C ASP A 20 -0.59 -11.83 -3.07
N ALA A 21 0.16 -11.70 -1.97
CA ALA A 21 1.03 -10.58 -1.70
C ALA A 21 2.46 -10.84 -2.20
N SER A 22 3.15 -9.75 -2.55
CA SER A 22 4.62 -9.70 -2.55
C SER A 22 5.12 -9.54 -1.11
N PRO A 23 6.42 -9.75 -0.83
CA PRO A 23 6.96 -9.52 0.51
C PRO A 23 7.09 -8.03 0.87
N PHE A 24 6.81 -7.11 -0.06
CA PHE A 24 7.03 -5.68 0.12
C PHE A 24 5.79 -4.99 0.66
N TYR A 25 5.96 -4.15 1.67
CA TYR A 25 4.83 -3.47 2.32
C TYR A 25 5.20 -2.08 2.84
N VAL A 26 4.17 -1.27 3.08
CA VAL A 26 4.24 -0.03 3.86
C VAL A 26 3.48 -0.18 5.16
N LEU A 27 3.80 0.65 6.16
CA LEU A 27 3.12 0.67 7.45
C LEU A 27 2.15 1.86 7.52
N VAL A 28 1.00 1.64 8.14
CA VAL A 28 0.01 2.69 8.41
C VAL A 28 -0.48 2.54 9.86
N PRO A 29 -0.58 3.62 10.65
CA PRO A 29 -1.13 3.49 12.00
C PRO A 29 -2.57 2.95 11.97
N GLN A 30 -2.87 1.98 12.83
CA GLN A 30 -4.16 1.25 12.81
C GLN A 30 -5.40 2.15 12.96
N SER A 31 -5.22 3.31 13.61
CA SER A 31 -6.27 4.33 13.78
C SER A 31 -6.83 4.90 12.47
N TYR A 32 -6.09 4.75 11.36
CA TYR A 32 -6.52 5.25 10.05
C TYR A 32 -7.23 4.22 9.17
N LEU A 33 -7.08 2.92 9.45
CA LEU A 33 -7.62 1.85 8.61
C LEU A 33 -8.40 0.81 9.43
N SER A 34 -7.73 -0.11 10.13
CA SER A 34 -8.43 -1.18 10.85
C SER A 34 -9.41 -0.68 11.90
N GLU A 35 -9.03 0.30 12.73
CA GLU A 35 -9.95 0.86 13.74
C GLU A 35 -11.07 1.69 13.10
N ALA A 36 -10.75 2.49 12.09
CA ALA A 36 -11.69 3.44 11.50
C ALA A 36 -12.70 2.80 10.53
N TYR A 37 -12.32 1.72 9.85
CA TYR A 37 -13.09 1.08 8.78
C TYR A 37 -13.30 -0.42 8.98
N SER A 38 -12.85 -0.98 10.10
CA SER A 38 -12.99 -2.42 10.42
C SER A 38 -12.43 -3.33 9.32
N VAL A 39 -11.30 -2.94 8.75
CA VAL A 39 -10.60 -3.70 7.70
C VAL A 39 -10.02 -4.97 8.31
N ALA A 40 -10.20 -6.12 7.64
CA ALA A 40 -9.75 -7.41 8.11
C ALA A 40 -8.63 -7.98 7.23
N ASP A 41 -7.85 -8.91 7.78
CA ASP A 41 -6.76 -9.58 7.07
C ASP A 41 -7.23 -10.17 5.72
N GLY A 42 -6.48 -9.86 4.67
CA GLY A 42 -6.77 -10.31 3.30
C GLY A 42 -7.72 -9.39 2.51
N ASP A 43 -8.36 -8.41 3.15
CA ASP A 43 -9.03 -7.33 2.43
C ASP A 43 -8.02 -6.56 1.57
N LYS A 44 -8.51 -5.90 0.51
CA LYS A 44 -7.65 -5.22 -0.46
C LYS A 44 -7.88 -3.73 -0.39
N ILE A 45 -6.83 -2.95 -0.53
CA ILE A 45 -6.91 -1.50 -0.65
C ILE A 45 -6.46 -1.10 -2.03
N LEU A 46 -7.33 -0.42 -2.76
CA LEU A 46 -6.96 0.22 -4.02
C LEU A 46 -6.22 1.52 -3.70
N ALA A 47 -5.01 1.64 -4.22
CA ALA A 47 -4.16 2.79 -4.04
C ALA A 47 -3.64 3.29 -5.38
N LYS A 48 -3.23 4.55 -5.41
CA LYS A 48 -2.58 5.19 -6.55
C LYS A 48 -1.19 5.65 -6.16
N ILE A 49 -0.21 5.36 -6.99
CA ILE A 49 1.18 5.77 -6.77
C ILE A 49 1.30 7.26 -7.05
N LEU A 50 1.85 8.00 -6.11
CA LEU A 50 2.14 9.43 -6.25
C LEU A 50 3.61 9.70 -6.55
N GLU A 51 4.51 8.88 -5.98
CA GLU A 51 5.96 9.02 -6.10
C GLU A 51 6.59 7.66 -5.76
N VAL A 52 7.63 7.25 -6.49
CA VAL A 52 8.53 6.15 -6.12
C VAL A 52 9.93 6.67 -6.30
N LYS A 53 10.78 6.56 -5.27
CA LYS A 53 12.14 7.10 -5.30
C LYS A 53 13.16 6.15 -4.68
N LYS A 54 14.29 5.95 -5.35
CA LYS A 54 15.44 5.16 -4.87
C LYS A 54 16.71 6.01 -4.95
N GLY A 55 17.20 6.47 -3.79
CA GLY A 55 18.30 7.44 -3.76
C GLY A 55 17.88 8.77 -4.40
N GLU A 56 18.54 9.19 -5.47
CA GLU A 56 18.21 10.39 -6.23
C GLU A 56 17.28 10.13 -7.42
N GLU A 57 17.11 8.87 -7.82
CA GLU A 57 16.30 8.46 -8.96
C GLU A 57 14.81 8.41 -8.59
N GLU A 58 13.97 9.10 -9.38
CA GLU A 58 12.51 9.05 -9.31
C GLU A 58 11.96 8.27 -10.51
N PHE A 59 11.06 7.33 -10.25
CA PHE A 59 10.46 6.45 -11.27
C PHE A 59 9.14 7.04 -11.75
N GLU A 60 9.21 8.06 -12.61
CA GLU A 60 8.04 8.79 -13.12
C GLU A 60 7.05 7.87 -13.88
N GLU A 61 7.50 6.76 -14.47
CA GLU A 61 6.65 5.79 -15.17
C GLU A 61 5.71 5.02 -14.23
N LEU A 62 6.00 5.03 -12.92
CA LEU A 62 5.15 4.41 -11.91
C LEU A 62 4.10 5.38 -11.38
N LYS A 63 4.27 6.67 -11.60
CA LYS A 63 3.38 7.72 -11.14
C LYS A 63 2.00 7.56 -11.74
N GLU A 64 0.99 7.89 -10.94
CA GLU A 64 -0.42 7.78 -11.25
C GLU A 64 -0.94 6.34 -11.53
N LYS A 65 -0.10 5.31 -11.50
CA LYS A 65 -0.56 3.91 -11.62
C LYS A 65 -1.38 3.50 -10.41
N GLU A 66 -2.45 2.77 -10.67
CA GLU A 66 -3.24 2.12 -9.61
C GLU A 66 -2.62 0.77 -9.26
N ILE A 67 -2.56 0.48 -7.97
CA ILE A 67 -2.08 -0.79 -7.42
C ILE A 67 -3.02 -1.28 -6.33
N LYS A 68 -3.01 -2.58 -6.07
CA LYS A 68 -3.70 -3.20 -4.95
C LYS A 68 -2.70 -3.47 -3.83
N LEU A 69 -3.12 -3.12 -2.63
CA LEU A 69 -2.43 -3.48 -1.39
C LEU A 69 -3.25 -4.56 -0.67
N ILE A 70 -2.59 -5.61 -0.20
CA ILE A 70 -3.20 -6.66 0.62
C ILE A 70 -3.02 -6.26 2.08
N PHE A 71 -4.14 -6.12 2.78
CA PHE A 71 -4.18 -5.71 4.16
C PHE A 71 -3.83 -6.86 5.09
N MET A 72 -3.05 -6.57 6.12
CA MET A 72 -2.85 -7.43 7.28
C MET A 72 -2.77 -6.55 8.52
N SER A 73 -3.56 -6.87 9.53
CA SER A 73 -3.59 -6.15 10.80
C SER A 73 -2.30 -6.38 11.58
N GLY A 74 -1.91 -5.36 12.35
CA GLY A 74 -0.85 -5.46 13.33
C GLY A 74 -1.26 -4.89 14.68
N ALA A 75 -0.36 -4.97 15.67
CA ALA A 75 -0.68 -4.53 17.03
C ALA A 75 -0.71 -3.00 17.19
N ILE A 76 0.02 -2.27 16.34
CA ILE A 76 0.18 -0.80 16.39
C ILE A 76 0.02 -0.22 14.99
N TYR A 77 0.63 -0.87 14.01
CA TYR A 77 0.59 -0.50 12.61
C TYR A 77 -0.05 -1.62 11.81
N ASP A 78 -0.91 -1.22 10.88
CA ASP A 78 -1.40 -2.07 9.80
C ASP A 78 -0.34 -2.20 8.71
N TYR A 79 -0.28 -3.38 8.13
CA TYR A 79 0.65 -3.73 7.05
C TYR A 79 -0.09 -3.72 5.72
N LEU A 80 0.39 -2.94 4.77
CA LEU A 80 -0.17 -2.86 3.43
C LEU A 80 0.82 -3.43 2.43
N PHE A 81 0.68 -4.72 2.13
CA PHE A 81 1.56 -5.42 1.20
C PHE A 81 1.21 -5.12 -0.25
N ILE A 82 2.20 -4.83 -1.09
CA ILE A 82 1.97 -4.71 -2.54
C ILE A 82 1.52 -6.08 -3.07
N SER A 83 0.43 -6.11 -3.84
CA SER A 83 -0.04 -7.36 -4.46
C SER A 83 1.05 -7.98 -5.34
N ARG A 84 1.09 -9.31 -5.43
CA ARG A 84 2.08 -10.01 -6.27
C ARG A 84 1.95 -9.60 -7.73
N GLU A 85 0.73 -9.45 -8.22
CA GLU A 85 0.44 -9.02 -9.59
C GLU A 85 1.03 -7.64 -9.87
N ASP A 86 0.78 -6.66 -9.00
CA ASP A 86 1.27 -5.29 -9.20
C ASP A 86 2.79 -5.22 -9.00
N TRP A 87 3.33 -6.00 -8.08
CA TRP A 87 4.77 -6.14 -7.88
C TRP A 87 5.48 -6.60 -9.16
N GLU A 88 5.00 -7.70 -9.75
CA GLU A 88 5.57 -8.27 -10.97
C GLU A 88 5.42 -7.34 -12.17
N LYS A 89 4.25 -6.70 -12.32
CA LYS A 89 3.96 -5.82 -13.46
C LYS A 89 4.64 -4.45 -13.38
N ASN A 90 4.76 -3.88 -12.19
CA ASN A 90 5.11 -2.47 -12.04
C ASN A 90 6.48 -2.24 -11.39
N PHE A 91 6.97 -3.12 -10.51
CA PHE A 91 8.14 -2.78 -9.69
C PHE A 91 9.36 -3.66 -9.98
N ARG A 92 9.16 -4.95 -10.25
CA ARG A 92 10.24 -5.93 -10.42
C ARG A 92 11.23 -5.54 -11.53
N GLU A 93 10.73 -5.15 -12.69
CA GLU A 93 11.56 -4.83 -13.87
C GLU A 93 12.41 -3.56 -13.69
N TYR A 94 12.02 -2.68 -12.77
CA TYR A 94 12.81 -1.49 -12.38
C TYR A 94 13.87 -1.81 -11.32
N GLY A 95 14.05 -3.08 -10.94
CA GLY A 95 15.06 -3.49 -9.96
C GLY A 95 14.77 -3.03 -8.53
N LEU A 96 13.50 -2.79 -8.19
CA LEU A 96 13.05 -2.38 -6.84
C LEU A 96 13.03 -3.55 -5.83
N VAL A 97 13.81 -4.61 -6.05
CA VAL A 97 13.77 -5.89 -5.30
C VAL A 97 14.37 -5.86 -3.89
N GLU A 98 14.88 -4.71 -3.47
CA GLU A 98 15.45 -4.47 -2.14
C GLU A 98 14.70 -3.30 -1.47
N PRO A 99 14.49 -3.32 -0.14
CA PRO A 99 13.75 -2.30 0.60
C PRO A 99 14.57 -1.02 0.81
N ASN A 100 15.13 -0.46 -0.27
CA ASN A 100 15.97 0.74 -0.27
C ASN A 100 15.36 1.88 -1.10
N PHE A 101 14.04 1.89 -1.22
CA PHE A 101 13.27 2.91 -1.89
C PHE A 101 12.08 3.34 -1.03
N VAL A 102 11.60 4.55 -1.30
CA VAL A 102 10.41 5.12 -0.68
C VAL A 102 9.29 5.19 -1.67
N ILE A 103 8.05 5.14 -1.17
CA ILE A 103 6.84 5.28 -1.96
C ILE A 103 5.89 6.29 -1.32
N SER A 104 5.28 7.12 -2.13
CA SER A 104 4.12 7.93 -1.73
C SER A 104 2.87 7.33 -2.38
N LEU A 105 1.84 7.08 -1.58
CA LEU A 105 0.62 6.42 -1.99
C LEU A 105 -0.60 7.24 -1.63
N LYS A 106 -1.61 7.12 -2.48
CA LYS A 106 -2.95 7.67 -2.28
C LYS A 106 -3.92 6.50 -2.13
N LEU A 107 -4.39 6.20 -0.92
CA LEU A 107 -5.37 5.14 -0.68
C LEU A 107 -6.77 5.64 -1.01
N ILE A 108 -7.48 4.92 -1.88
CA ILE A 108 -8.73 5.37 -2.49
C ILE A 108 -9.94 4.64 -1.90
N GLU A 109 -9.90 3.31 -1.91
CA GLU A 109 -11.04 2.45 -1.62
C GLU A 109 -10.58 1.15 -0.96
N ILE A 110 -11.35 0.68 0.01
CA ILE A 110 -11.25 -0.66 0.61
C ILE A 110 -12.19 -1.57 -0.16
N LEU A 111 -11.67 -2.73 -0.55
CA LEU A 111 -12.38 -3.83 -1.18
C LEU A 111 -12.43 -4.98 -0.17
N TYR A 112 -13.57 -5.09 0.50
CA TYR A 112 -13.78 -6.13 1.50
C TYR A 112 -13.89 -7.50 0.83
N SER A 113 -13.44 -8.53 1.53
CA SER A 113 -13.58 -9.94 1.15
C SER A 113 -15.04 -10.36 0.93
N THR A 114 -16.00 -9.67 1.56
CA THR A 114 -17.45 -9.81 1.32
C THR A 114 -17.91 -9.35 -0.07
N GLY A 115 -17.06 -8.62 -0.79
CA GLY A 115 -17.36 -7.96 -2.07
C GLY A 115 -17.85 -6.52 -1.92
N GLU A 116 -18.08 -6.06 -0.69
CA GLU A 116 -18.42 -4.66 -0.41
C GLU A 116 -17.23 -3.73 -0.69
N ARG A 117 -17.53 -2.45 -0.92
CA ARG A 117 -16.53 -1.42 -1.19
C ARG A 117 -16.80 -0.18 -0.36
N SER A 118 -15.74 0.40 0.19
CA SER A 118 -15.84 1.65 0.96
C SER A 118 -14.75 2.63 0.59
N LYS A 119 -15.14 3.87 0.30
CA LYS A 119 -14.19 4.95 0.02
C LYS A 119 -13.52 5.41 1.30
N ILE A 120 -12.20 5.54 1.25
CA ILE A 120 -11.41 6.07 2.38
C ILE A 120 -11.58 7.60 2.43
N TYR A 121 -11.82 8.14 3.63
CA TYR A 121 -11.88 9.56 4.02
C TYR A 121 -12.51 10.58 3.05
N THR A 122 -13.76 10.34 2.66
CA THR A 122 -14.43 11.13 1.60
C THR A 122 -14.49 12.66 1.77
N LYS A 123 -14.36 13.19 3.01
CA LYS A 123 -14.57 14.62 3.32
C LYS A 123 -13.33 15.52 3.21
N ARG A 124 -12.12 14.98 3.35
CA ARG A 124 -10.86 15.76 3.25
C ARG A 124 -9.68 14.82 3.04
N ASP A 125 -8.58 15.35 2.54
CA ASP A 125 -7.33 14.62 2.48
C ASP A 125 -6.75 14.50 3.90
N ILE A 126 -6.28 13.32 4.24
CA ILE A 126 -5.51 13.03 5.46
C ILE A 126 -4.12 12.64 5.02
N GLU A 127 -3.08 13.24 5.59
CA GLU A 127 -1.69 12.94 5.26
C GLU A 127 -0.99 12.33 6.47
N ILE A 128 -0.22 11.27 6.23
CA ILE A 128 0.64 10.58 7.20
C ILE A 128 2.03 10.33 6.64
#